data_AF-A0A520DYL1-F1
#
_entry.id   AF-A0A520DYL1-F1
#
_cell.length_a   1.000
_cell.length_b   1.000
_cell.length_c   1.000
_cell.angle_alpha   90.00
_cell.angle_beta   90.00
_cell.angle_gamma   90.00
#
_symmetry.space_group_name_H-M   'P 1'
#
loop_
_entity.id
_entity.type
_entity.pdbx_description
1 polymer ?
#
loop_
_entity_poly.entity_id
_entity_poly.type
_entity_poly.pdbx_seq_one_letter_code
_entity_poly.pdbx_strand_id
1 'polypeptide(L)'
;METFNAAATRAALPFEQLVPALRDAFAGAVTVPPRHVHTLGEGASGGTVLIMPAWSDAGYLGIKTINIFPGNSARGLPGLHATYVLYDATTGVPLAQMDGNEITAHRTAAASALGASFLARADTHRLLVLGTGRVARLLPAAHASVRPIREVQVWNHRPEGAEALAAEWRAAGWKAQAVAGGESALEAAVRAADIVSCATLATAPLVRGEWLSAGTHLDLIGSFTPAMTEADPACFAVARGARVYIDTDEALMKAGDLLNAIADGALAAGDVQATLALLCRGEREGRRAPGERTVFKAVGTALEDLAAATLVWNGRDALRGGAATASLSRR
;
A
#
# COMPACT_ATOMS: atom_id res chain seq x y z
N MET A 1 -25.08 1.10 15.05
CA MET A 1 -23.82 0.92 14.31
C MET A 1 -23.82 -0.47 13.69
N GLU A 2 -23.62 -0.58 12.38
CA GLU A 2 -23.49 -1.84 11.64
C GLU A 2 -22.08 -2.44 11.80
N THR A 3 -21.93 -3.76 11.65
CA THR A 3 -20.64 -4.44 11.80
C THR A 3 -20.26 -5.21 10.54
N PHE A 4 -19.08 -4.92 10.00
CA PHE A 4 -18.47 -5.62 8.87
C PHE A 4 -17.28 -6.43 9.37
N ASN A 5 -17.41 -7.75 9.35
CA ASN A 5 -16.29 -8.66 9.62
C ASN A 5 -15.28 -8.64 8.46
N ALA A 6 -14.14 -9.32 8.62
CA ALA A 6 -13.09 -9.35 7.61
C ALA A 6 -13.58 -9.77 6.21
N ALA A 7 -14.44 -10.78 6.11
CA ALA A 7 -14.96 -11.26 4.82
C ALA A 7 -15.86 -10.21 4.15
N ALA A 8 -16.77 -9.59 4.92
CA ALA A 8 -17.67 -8.55 4.43
C ALA A 8 -16.91 -7.28 4.04
N THR A 9 -15.95 -6.83 4.87
CA THR A 9 -15.09 -5.69 4.55
C THR A 9 -14.30 -5.93 3.27
N ARG A 10 -13.66 -7.11 3.13
CA ARG A 10 -12.90 -7.47 1.93
C ARG A 10 -13.76 -7.47 0.66
N ALA A 11 -14.95 -8.09 0.72
CA ALA A 11 -15.85 -8.20 -0.43
C ALA A 11 -16.30 -6.83 -0.95
N ALA A 12 -16.32 -5.81 -0.09
CA ALA A 12 -16.72 -4.45 -0.42
C ALA A 12 -15.59 -3.56 -0.95
N LEU A 13 -14.38 -4.10 -1.13
CA LEU A 13 -13.19 -3.34 -1.53
C LEU A 13 -12.56 -3.85 -2.86
N PRO A 14 -13.33 -4.07 -3.95
CA PRO A 14 -12.73 -4.39 -5.24
C PRO A 14 -11.87 -3.21 -5.74
N PHE A 15 -10.67 -3.50 -6.25
CA PHE A 15 -9.70 -2.47 -6.67
C PHE A 15 -10.22 -1.55 -7.80
N GLU A 16 -11.06 -2.08 -8.68
CA GLU A 16 -11.78 -1.33 -9.73
C GLU A 16 -12.59 -0.15 -9.18
N GLN A 17 -13.03 -0.22 -7.92
CA GLN A 17 -13.78 0.83 -7.24
C GLN A 17 -12.92 1.57 -6.21
N LEU A 18 -12.06 0.84 -5.49
CA LEU A 18 -11.24 1.43 -4.44
C LEU A 18 -10.17 2.38 -4.99
N VAL A 19 -9.52 2.05 -6.12
CA VAL A 19 -8.51 2.94 -6.71
C VAL A 19 -9.12 4.28 -7.16
N PRO A 20 -10.26 4.32 -7.89
CA PRO A 20 -10.99 5.56 -8.14
C PRO A 20 -11.42 6.29 -6.85
N ALA A 21 -11.94 5.59 -5.85
CA ALA A 21 -12.35 6.21 -4.59
C ALA A 21 -11.17 6.88 -3.86
N LEU A 22 -9.98 6.28 -3.89
CA LEU A 22 -8.77 6.91 -3.38
C LEU A 22 -8.38 8.14 -4.21
N ARG A 23 -8.45 8.06 -5.56
CA ARG A 23 -8.16 9.21 -6.43
C ARG A 23 -9.06 10.40 -6.07
N ASP A 24 -10.36 10.16 -5.92
CA ASP A 24 -11.34 11.20 -5.57
C ASP A 24 -11.05 11.78 -4.17
N ALA A 25 -10.72 10.92 -3.20
CA ALA A 25 -10.38 11.36 -1.86
C ALA A 25 -9.10 12.22 -1.81
N PHE A 26 -8.06 11.84 -2.56
CA PHE A 26 -6.82 12.64 -2.68
C PHE A 26 -7.02 13.94 -3.45
N ALA A 27 -7.97 13.98 -4.39
CA ALA A 27 -8.35 15.20 -5.10
C ALA A 27 -9.22 16.14 -4.24
N GLY A 28 -10.01 15.58 -3.33
CA GLY A 28 -10.96 16.31 -2.49
C GLY A 28 -10.36 16.92 -1.21
N ALA A 29 -11.24 17.57 -0.45
CA ALA A 29 -10.91 18.14 0.86
C ALA A 29 -11.16 17.10 1.97
N VAL A 30 -10.09 16.45 2.42
CA VAL A 30 -10.10 15.55 3.57
C VAL A 30 -9.14 16.09 4.62
N THR A 31 -9.62 16.27 5.84
CA THR A 31 -8.79 16.68 6.96
C THR A 31 -8.23 15.44 7.66
N VAL A 32 -6.91 15.41 7.81
CA VAL A 32 -6.17 14.36 8.49
C VAL A 32 -5.28 14.99 9.57
N PRO A 33 -5.71 15.01 10.84
CA PRO A 33 -4.83 15.42 11.93
C PRO A 33 -3.65 14.44 12.09
N PRO A 34 -2.56 14.86 12.75
CA PRO A 34 -1.45 13.97 13.08
C PRO A 34 -1.94 12.72 13.84
N ARG A 35 -1.40 11.55 13.47
CA ARG A 35 -1.69 10.30 14.20
C ARG A 35 -1.23 10.41 15.66
N HIS A 36 -2.04 9.91 16.58
CA HIS A 36 -1.62 9.75 17.97
C HIS A 36 -0.80 8.48 18.12
N VAL A 37 0.25 8.53 18.95
CA VAL A 37 1.13 7.40 19.25
C VAL A 37 1.22 7.23 20.76
N HIS A 38 0.80 6.08 21.26
CA HIS A 38 0.84 5.77 22.69
C HIS A 38 1.59 4.46 22.92
N THR A 39 2.61 4.50 23.77
CA THR A 39 3.36 3.30 24.20
C THR A 39 2.66 2.66 25.38
N LEU A 40 2.48 1.34 25.32
CA LEU A 40 1.91 0.53 26.40
C LEU A 40 3.01 -0.39 26.95
N GLY A 41 3.37 -0.21 28.23
CA GLY A 41 4.41 -1.01 28.88
C GLY A 41 5.82 -0.80 28.31
N GLU A 42 6.75 -1.64 28.76
CA GLU A 42 8.18 -1.60 28.37
C GLU A 42 8.65 -2.97 27.84
N GLY A 43 9.74 -2.97 27.08
CA GLY A 43 10.42 -4.18 26.62
C GLY A 43 9.67 -5.00 25.56
N ALA A 44 9.99 -6.29 25.44
CA ALA A 44 9.46 -7.18 24.39
C ALA A 44 7.95 -7.49 24.52
N SER A 45 7.36 -7.21 25.68
CA SER A 45 5.91 -7.27 25.92
C SER A 45 5.20 -5.94 25.71
N GLY A 46 5.95 -4.87 25.45
CA GLY A 46 5.41 -3.55 25.15
C GLY A 46 4.65 -3.53 23.82
N GLY A 47 3.67 -2.64 23.75
CA GLY A 47 2.88 -2.41 22.55
C GLY A 47 2.81 -0.93 22.19
N THR A 48 2.34 -0.64 20.99
CA THR A 48 2.05 0.72 20.54
C THR A 48 0.62 0.79 20.03
N VAL A 49 -0.12 1.79 20.49
CA VAL A 49 -1.45 2.13 19.97
C VAL A 49 -1.31 3.35 19.08
N LEU A 50 -1.81 3.24 17.85
CA LEU A 50 -1.98 4.35 16.93
C LEU A 50 -3.46 4.70 16.82
N ILE A 51 -3.80 5.97 16.91
CA ILE A 51 -5.14 6.49 16.64
C ILE A 51 -5.04 7.46 15.46
N MET A 52 -5.76 7.16 14.39
CA MET A 52 -5.69 7.89 13.13
C MET A 52 -7.09 8.37 12.74
N PRO A 53 -7.47 9.60 13.13
CA PRO A 53 -8.71 10.22 12.70
C PRO A 53 -8.61 10.80 11.28
N ALA A 54 -9.71 10.83 10.55
CA ALA A 54 -9.89 11.65 9.36
C ALA A 54 -11.37 12.02 9.18
N TRP A 55 -11.64 13.17 8.58
CA TRP A 55 -12.99 13.55 8.17
C TRP A 55 -12.99 14.30 6.85
N SER A 56 -14.14 14.34 6.19
CA SER A 56 -14.32 15.00 4.90
C SER A 56 -15.64 15.75 4.84
N ASP A 57 -15.74 16.72 3.93
CA ASP A 57 -16.96 17.47 3.68
C ASP A 57 -18.08 16.62 3.05
N ALA A 58 -17.78 15.37 2.66
CA ALA A 58 -18.76 14.37 2.27
C ALA A 58 -19.60 13.82 3.44
N GLY A 59 -19.40 14.33 4.66
CA GLY A 59 -20.23 14.01 5.82
C GLY A 59 -19.77 12.79 6.62
N TYR A 60 -18.54 12.31 6.39
CA TYR A 60 -17.97 11.16 7.10
C TYR A 60 -16.79 11.55 7.98
N LEU A 61 -16.79 11.02 9.20
CA LEU A 61 -15.69 11.02 10.16
C LEU A 61 -15.32 9.57 10.44
N GLY A 62 -14.03 9.24 10.46
CA GLY A 62 -13.59 7.89 10.75
C GLY A 62 -12.34 7.86 11.61
N ILE A 63 -12.24 6.82 12.43
CA ILE A 63 -11.12 6.62 13.34
C ILE A 63 -10.62 5.19 13.16
N LYS A 64 -9.36 5.06 12.75
CA LYS A 64 -8.64 3.79 12.79
C LYS A 64 -7.85 3.69 14.08
N THR A 65 -8.01 2.57 14.78
CA THR A 65 -7.19 2.21 15.93
C THR A 65 -6.32 1.02 15.55
N ILE A 66 -5.00 1.17 15.67
CA ILE A 66 -4.03 0.11 15.38
C ILE A 66 -3.29 -0.25 16.65
N ASN A 67 -3.25 -1.54 16.97
CA ASN A 67 -2.47 -2.12 18.05
C ASN A 67 -1.30 -2.89 17.46
N ILE A 68 -0.08 -2.43 17.75
CA ILE A 68 1.18 -3.04 17.30
C ILE A 68 1.83 -3.71 18.50
N PHE A 69 1.89 -5.04 18.48
CA PHE A 69 2.47 -5.87 19.53
C PHE A 69 3.44 -6.87 18.91
N PRO A 70 4.72 -6.51 18.74
CA PRO A 70 5.71 -7.37 18.07
C PRO A 70 5.83 -8.78 18.68
N GLY A 71 5.68 -8.88 20.01
CA GLY A 71 5.72 -10.15 20.75
C GLY A 71 4.61 -11.14 20.42
N ASN A 72 3.55 -10.74 19.71
CA ASN A 72 2.48 -11.65 19.29
C ASN A 72 2.96 -12.79 18.40
N SER A 73 4.05 -12.59 17.65
CA SER A 73 4.63 -13.63 16.80
C SER A 73 5.04 -14.87 17.60
N ALA A 74 5.59 -14.69 18.80
CA ALA A 74 5.94 -15.79 19.71
C ALA A 74 4.72 -16.55 20.26
N ARG A 75 3.52 -15.98 20.10
CA ARG A 75 2.23 -16.52 20.54
C ARG A 75 1.39 -17.06 19.37
N GLY A 76 1.94 -17.08 18.16
CA GLY A 76 1.19 -17.47 16.95
C GLY A 76 0.10 -16.47 16.54
N LEU A 77 0.15 -15.23 17.03
CA LEU A 77 -0.80 -14.17 16.71
C LEU A 77 -0.19 -13.16 15.74
N PRO A 78 -1.01 -12.46 14.93
CA PRO A 78 -0.55 -11.31 14.15
C PRO A 78 0.08 -10.22 15.04
N GLY A 79 1.21 -9.66 14.59
CA GLY A 79 1.87 -8.54 15.28
C GLY A 79 1.09 -7.22 15.26
N LEU A 80 0.06 -7.12 14.42
CA LEU A 80 -0.76 -5.94 14.24
C LEU A 80 -2.23 -6.33 14.18
N HIS A 81 -3.06 -5.58 14.91
CA HIS A 81 -4.50 -5.67 14.86
C HIS A 81 -5.09 -4.27 14.72
N ALA A 82 -6.00 -4.07 13.77
CA ALA A 82 -6.67 -2.81 13.58
C ALA A 82 -8.19 -2.95 13.55
N THR A 83 -8.86 -1.93 14.08
CA THR A 83 -10.30 -1.70 13.92
C THR A 83 -10.52 -0.35 13.26
N TYR A 84 -11.63 -0.23 12.54
CA TYR A 84 -12.07 1.04 11.97
C TYR A 84 -13.50 1.33 12.41
N VAL A 85 -13.76 2.55 12.86
CA VAL A 85 -15.11 3.01 13.18
C VAL A 85 -15.42 4.24 12.34
N LEU A 86 -16.54 4.18 11.62
CA LEU A 86 -17.08 5.24 10.78
C LEU A 86 -18.26 5.90 11.49
N TYR A 87 -18.31 7.22 11.42
CA TYR A 87 -19.31 8.09 12.03
C TYR A 87 -19.89 9.03 10.97
N ASP A 88 -21.11 9.49 11.22
CA ASP A 88 -21.66 10.67 10.56
C ASP A 88 -20.95 11.90 11.13
N ALA A 89 -20.28 12.68 10.28
CA ALA A 89 -19.48 13.84 10.70
C ALA A 89 -20.34 15.01 11.19
N THR A 90 -21.63 15.03 10.88
CA THR A 90 -22.55 16.12 11.27
C THR A 90 -23.10 15.90 12.68
N THR A 91 -23.44 14.65 12.99
CA THR A 91 -24.14 14.27 14.23
C THR A 91 -23.26 13.54 15.23
N GLY A 92 -22.12 13.00 14.78
CA GLY A 92 -21.25 12.13 15.58
C GLY A 92 -21.81 10.72 15.80
N VAL A 93 -22.93 10.36 15.16
CA VAL A 93 -23.55 9.03 15.33
C VAL A 93 -22.67 7.96 14.70
N PRO A 94 -22.35 6.86 15.42
CA PRO A 94 -21.57 5.76 14.86
C PRO A 94 -22.37 4.97 13.82
N LEU A 95 -21.88 4.98 12.59
CA LEU A 95 -22.48 4.32 11.43
C LEU A 95 -22.07 2.86 11.34
N ALA A 96 -20.76 2.59 11.31
CA ALA A 96 -20.24 1.24 11.14
C ALA A 96 -18.92 0.96 11.87
N GLN A 97 -18.72 -0.29 12.30
CA GLN A 97 -17.44 -0.85 12.71
C GLN A 97 -16.99 -1.88 11.67
N MET A 98 -15.73 -1.80 11.25
CA MET A 98 -15.17 -2.61 10.18
C MET A 98 -13.83 -3.24 10.61
N ASP A 99 -13.50 -4.38 10.00
CA ASP A 99 -12.16 -4.97 10.14
C ASP A 99 -11.08 -4.00 9.60
N GLY A 100 -10.27 -3.44 10.50
CA GLY A 100 -9.25 -2.45 10.15
C GLY A 100 -8.03 -3.06 9.47
N ASN A 101 -7.81 -4.38 9.59
CA ASN A 101 -6.71 -5.06 8.90
C ASN A 101 -7.02 -5.22 7.41
N GLU A 102 -8.28 -5.52 7.06
CA GLU A 102 -8.73 -5.56 5.67
C GLU A 102 -8.74 -4.15 5.06
N ILE A 103 -9.25 -3.14 5.77
CA ILE A 103 -9.14 -1.73 5.35
C ILE A 103 -7.69 -1.37 5.05
N THR A 104 -6.78 -1.59 6.01
CA THR A 104 -5.36 -1.24 5.86
C THR A 104 -4.71 -1.99 4.70
N ALA A 105 -4.97 -3.29 4.55
CA ALA A 105 -4.34 -4.07 3.48
C ALA A 105 -4.80 -3.61 2.09
N HIS A 106 -6.10 -3.40 1.89
CA HIS A 106 -6.66 -3.00 0.60
C HIS A 106 -6.32 -1.56 0.25
N ARG A 107 -6.45 -0.62 1.19
CA ARG A 107 -6.14 0.79 0.93
C ARG A 107 -4.67 1.00 0.59
N THR A 108 -3.75 0.29 1.25
CA THR A 108 -2.31 0.38 0.94
C THR A 108 -2.01 -0.18 -0.46
N ALA A 109 -2.57 -1.35 -0.82
CA ALA A 109 -2.40 -1.91 -2.16
C ALA A 109 -3.05 -1.02 -3.24
N ALA A 110 -4.20 -0.41 -2.95
CA ALA A 110 -4.86 0.53 -3.85
C ALA A 110 -4.08 1.85 -4.00
N ALA A 111 -3.44 2.36 -2.94
CA ALA A 111 -2.59 3.54 -3.02
C ALA A 111 -1.34 3.29 -3.88
N SER A 112 -0.73 2.11 -3.76
CA SER A 112 0.33 1.64 -4.65
C SER A 112 -0.13 1.60 -6.12
N ALA A 113 -1.30 0.98 -6.39
CA ALA A 113 -1.88 0.95 -7.71
C ALA A 113 -2.23 2.35 -8.25
N LEU A 114 -2.75 3.24 -7.39
CA LEU A 114 -3.03 4.63 -7.76
C LEU A 114 -1.74 5.37 -8.15
N GLY A 115 -0.67 5.22 -7.38
CA GLY A 115 0.66 5.75 -7.73
C GLY A 115 1.13 5.20 -9.08
N ALA A 116 1.09 3.89 -9.28
CA ALA A 116 1.42 3.25 -10.55
C ALA A 116 0.54 3.74 -11.71
N SER A 117 -0.71 4.13 -11.46
CA SER A 117 -1.62 4.66 -12.48
C SER A 117 -1.13 5.97 -13.11
N PHE A 118 -0.34 6.76 -12.37
CA PHE A 118 0.32 7.97 -12.86
C PHE A 118 1.77 7.73 -13.31
N LEU A 119 2.44 6.74 -12.71
CA LEU A 119 3.90 6.65 -12.72
C LEU A 119 4.46 5.45 -13.49
N ALA A 120 3.71 4.35 -13.62
CA ALA A 120 4.11 3.21 -14.44
C ALA A 120 3.75 3.45 -15.91
N ARG A 121 4.53 2.87 -16.84
CA ARG A 121 4.22 2.92 -18.28
C ARG A 121 2.86 2.28 -18.56
N ALA A 122 2.17 2.72 -19.61
CA ALA A 122 0.84 2.18 -19.95
C ALA A 122 0.88 0.71 -20.40
N ASP A 123 2.00 0.29 -21.00
CA ASP A 123 2.30 -1.08 -21.48
C ASP A 123 3.01 -1.94 -20.42
N THR A 124 2.89 -1.59 -19.14
CA THR A 124 3.44 -2.38 -18.03
C THR A 124 2.77 -3.77 -17.99
N HIS A 125 3.56 -4.83 -18.10
CA HIS A 125 3.05 -6.21 -18.06
C HIS A 125 3.69 -7.08 -16.96
N ARG A 126 4.88 -6.72 -16.48
CA ARG A 126 5.67 -7.54 -15.54
C ARG A 126 5.78 -6.87 -14.17
N LEU A 127 5.17 -7.49 -13.17
CA LEU A 127 5.22 -7.06 -11.77
C LEU A 127 6.14 -7.98 -10.97
N LEU A 128 7.15 -7.41 -10.31
CA LEU A 128 7.93 -8.08 -9.28
C LEU A 128 7.47 -7.57 -7.91
N VAL A 129 7.10 -8.48 -7.02
CA VAL A 129 6.72 -8.19 -5.63
C VAL A 129 7.82 -8.66 -4.69
N LEU A 130 8.31 -7.78 -3.82
CA LEU A 130 9.22 -8.14 -2.72
C LEU A 130 8.41 -8.20 -1.42
N GLY A 131 8.41 -9.37 -0.79
CA GLY A 131 7.66 -9.66 0.43
C GLY A 131 6.43 -10.55 0.20
N THR A 132 5.96 -11.19 1.27
CA THR A 132 4.89 -12.21 1.24
C THR A 132 3.79 -11.97 2.27
N GLY A 133 3.75 -10.74 2.82
CA GLY A 133 2.78 -10.28 3.80
C GLY A 133 1.37 -10.05 3.23
N ARG A 134 0.48 -9.53 4.08
CA ARG A 134 -0.95 -9.29 3.73
C ARG A 134 -1.12 -8.35 2.54
N VAL A 135 -0.36 -7.25 2.49
CA VAL A 135 -0.41 -6.28 1.38
C VAL A 135 0.14 -6.90 0.11
N ALA A 136 1.29 -7.59 0.19
CA ALA A 136 1.94 -8.21 -0.96
C ALA A 136 1.00 -9.11 -1.76
N ARG A 137 0.18 -9.92 -1.06
CA ARG A 137 -0.83 -10.82 -1.64
C ARG A 137 -1.84 -10.12 -2.55
N LEU A 138 -2.11 -8.84 -2.31
CA LEU A 138 -3.12 -8.06 -3.01
C LEU A 138 -2.55 -7.27 -4.20
N LEU A 139 -1.23 -7.11 -4.28
CA LEU A 139 -0.60 -6.24 -5.29
C LEU A 139 -0.86 -6.65 -6.73
N PRO A 140 -0.88 -7.94 -7.12
CA PRO A 140 -1.21 -8.30 -8.50
C PRO A 140 -2.60 -7.81 -8.92
N ALA A 141 -3.62 -8.03 -8.09
CA ALA A 141 -4.98 -7.60 -8.37
C ALA A 141 -5.10 -6.07 -8.35
N ALA A 142 -4.43 -5.40 -7.41
CA ALA A 142 -4.42 -3.94 -7.34
C ALA A 142 -3.79 -3.30 -8.58
N HIS A 143 -2.57 -3.70 -8.96
CA HIS A 143 -1.91 -3.16 -10.14
C HIS A 143 -2.63 -3.54 -11.44
N ALA A 144 -3.23 -4.73 -11.51
CA ALA A 144 -4.00 -5.14 -12.69
C ALA A 144 -5.25 -4.29 -12.95
N SER A 145 -5.82 -3.66 -11.91
CA SER A 145 -6.94 -2.73 -12.07
C SER A 145 -6.57 -1.43 -12.80
N VAL A 146 -5.27 -1.12 -12.94
CA VAL A 146 -4.78 0.11 -13.56
C VAL A 146 -3.80 -0.13 -14.71
N ARG A 147 -3.23 -1.33 -14.84
CA ARG A 147 -2.25 -1.71 -15.85
C ARG A 147 -2.48 -3.14 -16.33
N PRO A 148 -2.10 -3.48 -17.58
CA PRO A 148 -2.30 -4.80 -18.14
C PRO A 148 -1.27 -5.83 -17.61
N ILE A 149 -1.23 -6.04 -16.29
CA ILE A 149 -0.31 -7.00 -15.64
C ILE A 149 -0.61 -8.42 -16.12
N ARG A 150 0.42 -9.11 -16.62
CA ARG A 150 0.33 -10.47 -17.17
C ARG A 150 1.25 -11.46 -16.47
N GLU A 151 2.40 -10.99 -16.00
CA GLU A 151 3.42 -11.82 -15.36
C GLU A 151 3.74 -11.26 -13.98
N VAL A 152 3.70 -12.14 -12.99
CA VAL A 152 3.96 -11.78 -11.60
C VAL A 152 5.14 -12.61 -11.10
N GLN A 153 6.10 -11.95 -10.47
CA GLN A 153 7.17 -12.61 -9.75
C GLN A 153 7.11 -12.21 -8.29
N VAL A 154 7.47 -13.12 -7.39
CA VAL A 154 7.63 -12.81 -5.97
C VAL A 154 9.01 -13.22 -5.49
N TRP A 155 9.64 -12.32 -4.75
CA TRP A 155 10.84 -12.62 -3.98
C TRP A 155 10.58 -12.42 -2.49
N ASN A 156 11.22 -13.24 -1.68
CA ASN A 156 11.25 -13.07 -0.24
C ASN A 156 12.57 -13.62 0.31
N HIS A 157 13.08 -12.99 1.37
CA HIS A 157 14.28 -13.45 2.09
C HIS A 157 14.19 -14.92 2.56
N ARG A 158 12.95 -15.39 2.78
CA ARG A 158 12.59 -16.79 3.00
C ARG A 158 11.97 -17.37 1.72
N PRO A 159 12.72 -18.15 0.92
CA PRO A 159 12.26 -18.65 -0.38
C PRO A 159 10.96 -19.46 -0.32
N GLU A 160 10.73 -20.19 0.77
CA GLU A 160 9.52 -20.97 0.99
C GLU A 160 8.25 -20.09 1.02
N GLY A 161 8.37 -18.86 1.55
CA GLY A 161 7.27 -17.90 1.54
C GLY A 161 6.97 -17.38 0.13
N ALA A 162 8.00 -17.18 -0.70
CA ALA A 162 7.82 -16.75 -2.08
C ALA A 162 7.17 -17.86 -2.91
N GLU A 163 7.60 -19.12 -2.74
CA GLU A 163 7.00 -20.26 -3.44
C GLU A 163 5.54 -20.47 -3.04
N ALA A 164 5.22 -20.39 -1.74
CA ALA A 164 3.85 -20.49 -1.25
C ALA A 164 2.95 -19.41 -1.86
N LEU A 165 3.41 -18.15 -1.87
CA LEU A 165 2.63 -17.05 -2.44
C LEU A 165 2.48 -17.16 -3.96
N ALA A 166 3.53 -17.57 -4.67
CA ALA A 166 3.45 -17.82 -6.11
C ALA A 166 2.44 -18.94 -6.42
N ALA A 167 2.41 -20.00 -5.62
CA ALA A 167 1.42 -21.08 -5.75
C ALA A 167 -0.02 -20.61 -5.51
N GLU A 168 -0.24 -19.78 -4.48
CA GLU A 168 -1.55 -19.17 -4.23
C GLU A 168 -2.01 -18.30 -5.41
N TRP A 169 -1.12 -17.49 -5.98
CA TRP A 169 -1.46 -16.67 -7.15
C TRP A 169 -1.72 -17.51 -8.40
N ARG A 170 -0.97 -18.59 -8.63
CA ARG A 170 -1.27 -19.55 -9.70
C ARG A 170 -2.65 -20.18 -9.54
N ALA A 171 -3.02 -20.56 -8.31
CA ALA A 171 -4.36 -21.08 -8.01
C ALA A 171 -5.47 -20.02 -8.23
N ALA A 172 -5.15 -18.73 -8.07
CA ALA A 172 -6.03 -17.61 -8.40
C ALA A 172 -6.00 -17.20 -9.88
N GLY A 173 -5.27 -17.92 -10.75
CA GLY A 173 -5.24 -17.71 -12.20
C GLY A 173 -4.13 -16.78 -12.72
N TRP A 174 -3.21 -16.33 -11.88
CA TRP A 174 -2.07 -15.52 -12.32
C TRP A 174 -0.95 -16.38 -12.91
N LYS A 175 -0.26 -15.87 -13.94
CA LYS A 175 1.05 -16.40 -14.35
C LYS A 175 2.10 -15.90 -13.35
N ALA A 176 2.27 -16.66 -12.27
CA ALA A 176 3.10 -16.30 -11.13
C ALA A 176 4.26 -17.28 -10.88
N GLN A 177 5.45 -16.74 -10.59
CA GLN A 177 6.64 -17.51 -10.24
C GLN A 177 7.39 -16.94 -9.03
N ALA A 178 8.02 -17.80 -8.24
CA ALA A 178 8.95 -17.37 -7.22
C ALA A 178 10.32 -17.11 -7.82
N VAL A 179 10.99 -16.06 -7.34
CA VAL A 179 12.39 -15.77 -7.68
C VAL A 179 13.28 -16.57 -6.74
N ALA A 180 13.90 -17.63 -7.27
CA ALA A 180 14.83 -18.49 -6.55
C ALA A 180 16.27 -18.25 -7.00
N GLY A 181 17.24 -18.35 -6.08
CA GLY A 181 18.68 -18.22 -6.40
C GLY A 181 19.40 -17.03 -5.76
N GLY A 182 18.86 -16.47 -4.67
CA GLY A 182 19.54 -15.43 -3.89
C GLY A 182 19.61 -14.07 -4.59
N GLU A 183 20.67 -13.30 -4.33
CA GLU A 183 20.84 -11.92 -4.80
C GLU A 183 20.91 -11.82 -6.32
N SER A 184 21.68 -12.68 -6.99
CA SER A 184 21.82 -12.63 -8.44
C SER A 184 20.51 -12.90 -9.18
N ALA A 185 19.65 -13.77 -8.63
CA ALA A 185 18.31 -13.99 -9.16
C ALA A 185 17.38 -12.81 -8.90
N LEU A 186 17.48 -12.17 -7.72
CA LEU A 186 16.74 -10.95 -7.41
C LEU A 186 17.15 -9.80 -8.34
N GLU A 187 18.45 -9.59 -8.57
CA GLU A 187 18.95 -8.60 -9.51
C GLU A 187 18.37 -8.83 -10.91
N ALA A 188 18.45 -10.07 -11.42
CA ALA A 188 17.90 -10.41 -12.73
C ALA A 188 16.39 -10.14 -12.82
N ALA A 189 15.64 -10.46 -11.76
CA ALA A 189 14.21 -10.19 -11.68
C ALA A 189 13.91 -8.68 -11.65
N VAL A 190 14.66 -7.89 -10.87
CA VAL A 190 14.53 -6.43 -10.80
C VAL A 190 14.82 -5.80 -12.16
N ARG A 191 15.90 -6.23 -12.85
CA ARG A 191 16.25 -5.74 -14.19
C ARG A 191 15.17 -6.01 -15.22
N ALA A 192 14.47 -7.14 -15.09
CA ALA A 192 13.43 -7.57 -16.02
C ALA A 192 12.03 -7.00 -15.70
N ALA A 193 11.83 -6.41 -14.53
CA ALA A 193 10.51 -5.94 -14.09
C ALA A 193 10.14 -4.56 -14.68
N ASP A 194 8.87 -4.39 -15.01
CA ASP A 194 8.31 -3.07 -15.36
C ASP A 194 7.93 -2.31 -14.08
N ILE A 195 7.35 -3.01 -13.11
CA ILE A 195 7.11 -2.53 -11.74
C ILE A 195 7.86 -3.43 -10.75
N VAL A 196 8.60 -2.83 -9.82
CA VAL A 196 9.12 -3.49 -8.63
C VAL A 196 8.38 -2.91 -7.43
N SER A 197 7.52 -3.69 -6.78
CA SER A 197 6.76 -3.27 -5.61
C SER A 197 7.27 -3.95 -4.34
N CYS A 198 7.74 -3.15 -3.39
CA CYS A 198 8.27 -3.60 -2.11
C CYS A 198 7.23 -3.40 -1.01
N ALA A 199 6.82 -4.51 -0.39
CA ALA A 199 5.89 -4.55 0.72
C ALA A 199 6.50 -5.35 1.89
N THR A 200 7.70 -4.94 2.31
CA THR A 200 8.51 -5.62 3.32
C THR A 200 8.66 -4.79 4.60
N LEU A 201 9.15 -5.42 5.66
CA LEU A 201 9.58 -4.74 6.90
C LEU A 201 11.11 -4.68 6.98
N ALA A 202 11.79 -4.62 5.82
CA ALA A 202 13.24 -4.64 5.77
C ALA A 202 13.84 -3.41 6.44
N THR A 203 15.01 -3.60 7.06
CA THR A 203 15.84 -2.54 7.66
C THR A 203 17.19 -2.42 6.96
N ALA A 204 17.32 -3.06 5.79
CA ALA A 204 18.49 -3.02 4.93
C ALA A 204 18.00 -3.07 3.47
N PRO A 205 18.63 -2.31 2.54
CA PRO A 205 18.20 -2.24 1.16
C PRO A 205 18.10 -3.63 0.49
N LEU A 206 16.97 -3.88 -0.16
CA LEU A 206 16.72 -5.07 -0.96
C LEU A 206 16.89 -4.79 -2.45
N VAL A 207 16.57 -3.56 -2.90
CA VAL A 207 16.70 -3.12 -4.29
C VAL A 207 17.86 -2.15 -4.41
N ARG A 208 18.73 -2.40 -5.40
CA ARG A 208 19.83 -1.48 -5.74
C ARG A 208 19.51 -0.65 -6.98
N GLY A 209 19.90 0.61 -6.96
CA GLY A 209 19.63 1.56 -8.05
C GLY A 209 20.28 1.15 -9.37
N GLU A 210 21.36 0.37 -9.33
CA GLU A 210 22.06 -0.16 -10.50
C GLU A 210 21.29 -1.31 -11.20
N TRP A 211 20.34 -1.94 -10.51
CA TRP A 211 19.49 -3.00 -11.05
C TRP A 211 18.28 -2.45 -11.82
N LEU A 212 17.88 -1.21 -11.55
CA LEU A 212 16.70 -0.60 -12.15
C LEU A 212 16.97 -0.18 -13.61
N SER A 213 16.25 -0.82 -14.52
CA SER A 213 16.26 -0.50 -15.95
C SER A 213 15.57 0.83 -16.25
N ALA A 214 15.86 1.41 -17.43
CA ALA A 214 15.13 2.57 -17.93
C ALA A 214 13.63 2.23 -18.06
N GLY A 215 12.77 3.17 -17.68
CA GLY A 215 11.32 3.00 -17.70
C GLY A 215 10.71 2.27 -16.50
N THR A 216 11.52 1.63 -15.64
CA THR A 216 11.01 0.93 -14.45
C THR A 216 10.29 1.89 -13.49
N HIS A 217 9.21 1.38 -12.88
CA HIS A 217 8.55 2.01 -11.75
C HIS A 217 8.89 1.23 -10.47
N LEU A 218 9.57 1.90 -9.54
CA LEU A 218 9.84 1.37 -8.20
C LEU A 218 8.75 1.88 -7.24
N ASP A 219 8.05 0.97 -6.60
CA ASP A 219 6.96 1.22 -5.68
C ASP A 219 7.35 0.74 -4.28
N LEU A 220 7.44 1.64 -3.32
CA LEU A 220 7.98 1.40 -1.99
C LEU A 220 6.93 1.71 -0.93
N ILE A 221 6.22 0.69 -0.47
CA ILE A 221 5.08 0.82 0.44
C ILE A 221 5.27 0.09 1.78
N GLY A 222 6.40 -0.60 1.96
CA GLY A 222 6.72 -1.35 3.18
C GLY A 222 7.35 -0.49 4.28
N SER A 223 8.33 0.35 3.94
CA SER A 223 9.01 1.20 4.94
C SER A 223 8.15 2.40 5.40
N PHE A 224 7.85 2.51 6.69
CA PHE A 224 7.10 3.64 7.26
C PHE A 224 7.72 4.19 8.55
N THR A 225 8.93 3.76 8.89
CA THR A 225 9.71 4.26 10.03
C THR A 225 11.14 4.58 9.60
N PRO A 226 11.86 5.47 10.30
CA PRO A 226 13.23 5.83 9.91
C PRO A 226 14.20 4.66 9.87
N ALA A 227 13.96 3.60 10.65
CA ALA A 227 14.81 2.41 10.68
C ALA A 227 14.55 1.43 9.52
N MET A 228 13.41 1.53 8.85
CA MET A 228 13.04 0.63 7.75
C MET A 228 13.59 1.16 6.42
N THR A 229 14.15 0.28 5.62
CA THR A 229 14.61 0.60 4.27
C THR A 229 14.52 -0.63 3.38
N GLU A 230 14.01 -0.42 2.17
CA GLU A 230 13.78 -1.41 1.13
C GLU A 230 14.66 -1.14 -0.11
N ALA A 231 15.14 0.09 -0.31
CA ALA A 231 15.90 0.51 -1.47
C ALA A 231 17.13 1.33 -1.09
N ASP A 232 18.22 1.20 -1.85
CA ASP A 232 19.43 1.99 -1.62
C ASP A 232 19.26 3.45 -2.10
N PRO A 233 20.11 4.39 -1.63
CA PRO A 233 20.08 5.78 -2.10
C PRO A 233 20.16 5.93 -3.63
N ALA A 234 20.89 5.04 -4.31
CA ALA A 234 21.06 5.08 -5.76
C ALA A 234 19.74 4.88 -6.54
N CYS A 235 18.72 4.27 -5.93
CA CYS A 235 17.37 4.19 -6.49
C CYS A 235 16.71 5.57 -6.66
N PHE A 236 17.05 6.52 -5.80
CA PHE A 236 16.48 7.87 -5.75
C PHE A 236 17.32 8.91 -6.49
N ALA A 237 18.50 8.53 -6.99
CA ALA A 237 19.48 9.43 -7.57
C ALA A 237 18.91 10.22 -8.78
N VAL A 238 18.58 11.50 -8.55
CA VAL A 238 18.04 12.40 -9.59
C VAL A 238 19.05 12.61 -10.72
N ALA A 239 20.33 12.66 -10.39
CA ALA A 239 21.43 12.70 -11.35
C ALA A 239 21.46 11.48 -12.30
N ARG A 240 20.84 10.36 -11.90
CA ARG A 240 20.66 9.15 -12.73
C ARG A 240 19.25 9.06 -13.32
N GLY A 241 18.49 10.16 -13.37
CA GLY A 241 17.18 10.25 -13.99
C GLY A 241 16.02 9.64 -13.18
N ALA A 242 16.16 9.49 -11.87
CA ALA A 242 15.05 9.12 -10.99
C ALA A 242 14.08 10.30 -10.83
N ARG A 243 12.77 10.02 -10.88
CA ARG A 243 11.69 10.95 -10.56
C ARG A 243 10.94 10.42 -9.34
N VAL A 244 11.08 11.11 -8.21
CA VAL A 244 10.56 10.66 -6.91
C VAL A 244 9.22 11.33 -6.61
N TYR A 245 8.25 10.51 -6.21
CA TYR A 245 6.90 10.89 -5.84
C TYR A 245 6.56 10.26 -4.49
N ILE A 246 5.70 10.93 -3.72
CA ILE A 246 5.33 10.48 -2.39
C ILE A 246 3.81 10.43 -2.24
N ASP A 247 3.30 9.66 -1.27
CA ASP A 247 1.87 9.70 -0.95
C ASP A 247 1.49 11.04 -0.30
N THR A 248 2.23 11.43 0.73
CA THR A 248 2.05 12.63 1.54
C THR A 248 3.41 13.18 1.97
N ASP A 249 3.45 14.44 2.38
CA ASP A 249 4.68 15.08 2.88
C ASP A 249 5.23 14.40 4.16
N GLU A 250 4.41 13.60 4.86
CA GLU A 250 4.90 12.80 5.99
C GLU A 250 5.99 11.80 5.60
N ALA A 251 6.02 11.36 4.34
CA ALA A 251 7.02 10.42 3.85
C ALA A 251 8.45 10.96 4.05
N LEU A 252 8.67 12.27 3.85
CA LEU A 252 9.97 12.92 4.02
C LEU A 252 10.46 12.94 5.47
N MET A 253 9.57 12.75 6.44
CA MET A 253 9.91 12.73 7.87
C MET A 253 10.06 11.31 8.43
N LYS A 254 9.45 10.31 7.77
CA LYS A 254 9.24 8.98 8.36
C LYS A 254 9.86 7.85 7.56
N ALA A 255 9.98 7.97 6.24
CA ALA A 255 10.47 6.89 5.40
C ALA A 255 12.00 6.82 5.48
N GLY A 256 12.54 5.75 6.07
CA GLY A 256 13.99 5.52 6.10
C GLY A 256 14.62 5.54 4.71
N ASP A 257 13.93 5.06 3.67
CA ASP A 257 14.42 5.14 2.28
C ASP A 257 14.70 6.58 1.82
N LEU A 258 13.78 7.51 2.07
CA LEU A 258 13.94 8.91 1.69
C LEU A 258 14.96 9.62 2.58
N LEU A 259 14.93 9.35 3.89
CA LEU A 259 15.87 9.93 4.85
C LEU A 259 17.32 9.53 4.50
N ASN A 260 17.54 8.26 4.17
CA ASN A 260 18.85 7.74 3.76
C ASN A 260 19.28 8.34 2.41
N ALA A 261 18.37 8.44 1.42
CA ALA A 261 18.66 9.04 0.13
C ALA A 261 19.02 10.53 0.23
N ILE A 262 18.36 11.27 1.13
CA ILE A 262 18.66 12.68 1.39
C ILE A 262 19.99 12.85 2.11
N ALA A 263 20.26 12.02 3.12
CA ALA A 263 21.53 12.05 3.84
C ALA A 263 22.74 11.70 2.96
N ASP A 264 22.55 10.78 2.01
CA ASP A 264 23.56 10.40 0.99
C ASP A 264 23.77 11.48 -0.09
N GLY A 265 22.82 12.42 -0.24
CA GLY A 265 22.84 13.44 -1.29
C GLY A 265 22.33 12.94 -2.65
N ALA A 266 21.77 11.73 -2.72
CA ALA A 266 21.14 11.20 -3.93
C ALA A 266 19.84 11.95 -4.31
N LEU A 267 19.16 12.53 -3.31
CA LEU A 267 17.90 13.26 -3.46
C LEU A 267 17.90 14.49 -2.56
N ALA A 268 17.59 15.69 -3.06
CA ALA A 268 17.19 16.79 -2.17
C ALA A 268 15.68 16.71 -1.90
N ALA A 269 15.22 17.14 -0.72
CA ALA A 269 13.78 17.16 -0.41
C ALA A 269 12.97 17.97 -1.46
N GLY A 270 13.56 19.05 -2.00
CA GLY A 270 12.96 19.86 -3.07
C GLY A 270 12.91 19.20 -4.45
N ASP A 271 13.60 18.06 -4.64
CA ASP A 271 13.57 17.29 -5.89
C ASP A 271 12.38 16.31 -5.95
N VAL A 272 11.61 16.16 -4.87
CA VAL A 272 10.36 15.40 -4.92
C VAL A 272 9.38 16.10 -5.87
N GLN A 273 8.87 15.34 -6.83
CA GLN A 273 8.12 15.89 -7.96
C GLN A 273 6.67 16.24 -7.57
N ALA A 274 6.00 15.36 -6.83
CA ALA A 274 4.62 15.56 -6.39
C ALA A 274 4.21 14.59 -5.27
N THR A 275 3.17 14.99 -4.53
CA THR A 275 2.37 14.10 -3.67
C THR A 275 1.25 13.44 -4.49
N LEU A 276 0.62 12.38 -3.98
CA LEU A 276 -0.57 11.79 -4.62
C LEU A 276 -1.70 12.82 -4.77
N ALA A 277 -1.87 13.72 -3.80
CA ALA A 277 -2.89 14.76 -3.87
C ALA A 277 -2.67 15.72 -5.04
N LEU A 278 -1.42 16.17 -5.27
CA LEU A 278 -1.06 17.02 -6.41
C LEU A 278 -1.28 16.30 -7.74
N LEU A 279 -0.96 15.00 -7.81
CA LEU A 279 -1.21 14.18 -9.00
C LEU A 279 -2.70 14.00 -9.27
N CYS A 280 -3.50 13.70 -8.24
CA CYS A 280 -4.94 13.48 -8.38
C CYS A 280 -5.70 14.76 -8.76
N ARG A 281 -5.22 15.94 -8.34
CA ARG A 281 -5.78 17.24 -8.75
C ARG A 281 -5.27 17.73 -10.12
N GLY A 282 -4.31 17.03 -10.74
CA GLY A 282 -3.72 17.45 -12.00
C GLY A 282 -2.82 18.69 -11.90
N GLU A 283 -2.40 19.08 -10.69
CA GLU A 283 -1.49 20.21 -10.45
C GLU A 283 -0.02 19.86 -10.75
N ARG A 284 0.26 18.56 -10.82
CA ARG A 284 1.54 17.98 -11.24
C ARG A 284 1.28 16.80 -12.14
N GLU A 285 2.17 16.61 -13.10
CA GLU A 285 2.15 15.47 -14.02
C GLU A 285 2.85 14.26 -13.40
N GLY A 286 2.38 13.06 -13.76
CA GLY A 286 3.07 11.82 -13.48
C GLY A 286 4.27 11.61 -14.41
N ARG A 287 4.45 10.38 -14.89
CA ARG A 287 5.48 10.05 -15.88
C ARG A 287 5.33 10.90 -17.14
N ARG A 288 6.44 11.47 -17.63
CA ARG A 288 6.50 12.30 -18.84
C ARG A 288 7.12 11.58 -20.04
N ALA A 289 8.00 10.61 -19.80
CA ALA A 289 8.62 9.85 -20.88
C ALA A 289 8.75 8.33 -20.57
N PRO A 290 8.74 7.46 -21.61
CA PRO A 290 8.86 6.01 -21.42
C PRO A 290 10.15 5.56 -20.75
N GLY A 291 11.24 6.31 -20.91
CA GLY A 291 12.55 5.97 -20.34
C GLY A 291 12.76 6.42 -18.89
N GLU A 292 11.88 7.26 -18.33
CA GLU A 292 12.04 7.77 -16.97
C GLU A 292 12.00 6.63 -15.93
N ARG A 293 12.87 6.69 -14.93
CA ARG A 293 12.74 5.81 -13.77
C ARG A 293 11.89 6.57 -12.76
N THR A 294 10.80 5.97 -12.32
CA THR A 294 9.89 6.60 -11.34
C THR A 294 10.01 5.85 -10.03
N VAL A 295 10.01 6.58 -8.92
CA VAL A 295 10.00 6.02 -7.58
C VAL A 295 8.80 6.58 -6.85
N PHE A 296 7.93 5.73 -6.34
CA PHE A 296 6.83 6.11 -5.47
C PHE A 296 7.10 5.60 -4.06
N LYS A 297 7.08 6.49 -3.06
CA LYS A 297 7.21 6.14 -1.66
C LYS A 297 5.92 6.45 -0.91
N ALA A 298 5.34 5.45 -0.26
CA ALA A 298 4.21 5.63 0.63
C ALA A 298 4.55 5.29 2.08
N VAL A 299 3.93 6.01 3.03
CA VAL A 299 3.92 5.76 4.48
C VAL A 299 2.50 5.64 5.06
N GLY A 300 1.48 5.90 4.24
CA GLY A 300 0.06 5.81 4.52
C GLY A 300 -0.54 7.02 5.23
N THR A 301 -1.75 7.39 4.83
CA THR A 301 -2.56 8.44 5.46
C THR A 301 -3.95 7.95 5.88
N ALA A 302 -4.53 8.56 6.92
CA ALA A 302 -5.87 8.25 7.40
C ALA A 302 -6.97 8.59 6.38
N LEU A 303 -6.67 9.47 5.42
CA LEU A 303 -7.52 9.75 4.25
C LEU A 303 -7.85 8.47 3.49
N GLU A 304 -6.84 7.63 3.22
CA GLU A 304 -7.04 6.40 2.47
C GLU A 304 -7.92 5.41 3.24
N ASP A 305 -7.80 5.37 4.57
CA ASP A 305 -8.65 4.53 5.41
C ASP A 305 -10.11 5.03 5.41
N LEU A 306 -10.32 6.36 5.46
CA LEU A 306 -11.65 6.97 5.37
C LEU A 306 -12.32 6.70 4.02
N ALA A 307 -11.57 6.81 2.93
CA ALA A 307 -12.07 6.53 1.59
C ALA A 307 -12.49 5.06 1.45
N ALA A 308 -11.65 4.13 1.93
CA ALA A 308 -11.98 2.70 1.94
C ALA A 308 -13.21 2.39 2.79
N ALA A 309 -13.31 2.95 4.01
CA ALA A 309 -14.46 2.74 4.89
C ALA A 309 -15.74 3.35 4.32
N THR A 310 -15.66 4.52 3.68
CA THR A 310 -16.78 5.16 3.00
C THR A 310 -17.28 4.29 1.85
N LEU A 311 -16.38 3.68 1.08
CA LEU A 311 -16.75 2.74 0.02
C LEU A 311 -17.49 1.51 0.57
N VAL A 312 -16.99 0.90 1.65
CA VAL A 312 -17.66 -0.23 2.33
C VAL A 312 -19.07 0.17 2.77
N TRP A 313 -19.19 1.33 3.42
CA TRP A 313 -20.48 1.82 3.92
C TRP A 313 -21.47 2.08 2.80
N ASN A 314 -21.05 2.74 1.71
CA ASN A 314 -21.93 3.07 0.59
C ASN A 314 -22.32 1.83 -0.22
N GLY A 315 -21.45 0.81 -0.28
CA GLY A 315 -21.73 -0.47 -0.94
C GLY A 315 -22.56 -1.48 -0.12
N ARG A 316 -22.96 -1.13 1.12
CA ARG A 316 -23.56 -2.08 2.08
C ARG A 316 -24.80 -2.82 1.58
N ASP A 317 -25.65 -2.18 0.78
CA ASP A 317 -26.90 -2.81 0.31
C ASP A 317 -26.65 -3.92 -0.73
N ALA A 318 -25.59 -3.78 -1.55
CA ALA A 318 -25.18 -4.82 -2.48
C ALA A 318 -24.69 -6.09 -1.75
N LEU A 319 -24.03 -5.93 -0.60
CA LEU A 319 -23.58 -7.06 0.23
C LEU A 319 -24.76 -7.84 0.83
N ARG A 320 -25.87 -7.15 1.15
CA ARG A 320 -27.09 -7.77 1.66
C ARG A 320 -27.83 -8.58 0.58
N GLY A 321 -27.87 -8.06 -0.65
CA GLY A 321 -28.49 -8.74 -1.79
C GLY A 321 -27.81 -10.06 -2.18
N GLY A 322 -26.47 -10.13 -2.06
CA GLY A 322 -25.70 -11.34 -2.35
C GLY A 322 -25.83 -12.45 -1.28
N ALA A 323 -26.07 -12.08 -0.03
CA ALA A 323 -26.30 -13.05 1.05
C ALA A 323 -27.68 -13.72 0.96
N ALA A 324 -28.70 -12.98 0.50
CA ALA A 324 -30.06 -13.51 0.34
C ALA A 324 -30.18 -14.54 -0.80
N THR A 325 -29.49 -14.33 -1.92
CA THR A 325 -29.51 -15.24 -3.08
C THR A 325 -28.75 -16.55 -2.83
N ALA A 326 -27.68 -16.54 -2.03
CA ALA A 326 -26.98 -17.75 -1.61
C ALA A 326 -27.80 -18.67 -0.68
N SER A 327 -28.84 -18.14 -0.02
CA SER A 327 -29.75 -18.93 0.84
C SER A 327 -30.88 -19.62 0.07
N LEU A 328 -31.17 -19.16 -1.16
CA LEU A 328 -32.25 -19.69 -2.01
C LEU A 328 -31.78 -20.78 -2.98
N SER A 329 -30.46 -21.00 -3.14
CA SER A 329 -29.91 -22.10 -3.96
C SER A 329 -29.60 -23.38 -3.18
N ARG A 330 -29.98 -23.45 -1.89
CA ARG A 330 -29.87 -24.64 -1.03
C ARG A 330 -31.24 -25.16 -0.57
N ARG A 331 -32.24 -25.11 -1.43
CA ARG A 331 -33.52 -25.82 -1.25
C ARG A 331 -33.83 -26.68 -2.45
#